data_AF-A0A0D8B8V6-F1
#
_entry.id   AF-A0A0D8B8V6-F1
#
_cell.length_a   1.000
_cell.length_b   1.000
_cell.length_c   1.000
_cell.angle_alpha   90.00
_cell.angle_beta   90.00
_cell.angle_gamma   90.00
#
_symmetry.space_group_name_H-M   'P 1'
#
loop_
_entity.id
_entity.type
_entity.pdbx_description
1 polymer ?
#
loop_
_entity_poly.entity_id
_entity_poly.type
_entity_poly.pdbx_seq_one_letter_code
_entity_poly.pdbx_strand_id
1 'polypeptide(L)'
;MSTEEPLFTAAQLEPTAEELAKARARVAGRDRAGTHLIASSALCVHMPALIGALTMPYSVEFAARSIRALIAAARAVEERLDELDAELDARLAELDAQNSTATGRPSDVR
;
A
#
# COMPACT_ATOMS: atom_id res chain seq x y z
N MET A 1 23.97 28.89 6.98
CA MET A 1 22.92 27.86 6.86
C MET A 1 23.43 26.65 7.62
N SER A 2 22.88 26.34 8.79
CA SER A 2 23.21 25.09 9.48
C SER A 2 22.51 23.98 8.71
N THR A 3 23.26 23.15 8.00
CA THR A 3 22.77 21.84 7.55
C THR A 3 22.69 20.97 8.78
N GLU A 4 21.54 21.00 9.45
CA GLU A 4 21.24 20.04 10.52
C GLU A 4 21.34 18.64 9.90
N GLU A 5 22.18 17.80 10.50
CA GLU A 5 22.37 16.42 10.07
C GLU A 5 21.04 15.66 10.24
N PRO A 6 20.57 14.92 9.22
CA PRO A 6 19.29 14.26 9.30
C PRO A 6 19.31 13.19 10.40
N LEU A 7 18.22 13.12 11.17
CA LEU A 7 18.07 12.16 12.27
C LEU A 7 18.18 10.69 11.80
N PHE A 8 17.83 10.43 10.53
CA PHE A 8 17.93 9.12 9.90
C PHE A 8 18.58 9.22 8.53
N THR A 9 19.37 8.22 8.19
CA THR A 9 19.82 7.98 6.82
C THR A 9 18.74 7.25 6.02
N ALA A 10 18.74 7.41 4.69
CA ALA A 10 17.83 6.67 3.81
C ALA A 10 17.94 5.14 4.01
N ALA A 11 19.16 4.63 4.19
CA ALA A 11 19.41 3.20 4.41
C ALA A 11 18.78 2.67 5.72
N GLN A 12 18.67 3.50 6.77
CA GLN A 12 18.01 3.11 8.02
C GLN A 12 16.48 3.03 7.89
N LEU A 13 15.91 3.78 6.94
CA LEU A 13 14.47 3.85 6.70
C LEU A 13 13.99 2.91 5.59
N GLU A 14 14.90 2.35 4.80
CA GLU A 14 14.54 1.40 3.75
C GLU A 14 14.11 0.06 4.36
N PRO A 15 12.89 -0.43 4.08
CA PRO A 15 12.46 -1.73 4.55
C PRO A 15 13.32 -2.85 3.96
N THR A 16 13.58 -3.86 4.78
CA THR A 16 14.17 -5.11 4.30
C THR A 16 13.20 -5.86 3.38
N ALA A 17 13.75 -6.73 2.52
CA ALA A 17 12.93 -7.61 1.67
C ALA A 17 11.97 -8.49 2.48
N GLU A 18 12.37 -8.92 3.67
CA GLU A 18 11.53 -9.71 4.57
C GLU A 18 10.36 -8.89 5.14
N GLU A 19 10.60 -7.64 5.55
CA GLU A 19 9.54 -6.73 6.02
C GLU A 19 8.52 -6.44 4.91
N LEU A 20 8.98 -6.22 3.68
CA LEU A 20 8.10 -6.05 2.51
C LEU A 20 7.30 -7.32 2.21
N ALA A 21 7.94 -8.49 2.21
CA ALA A 21 7.25 -9.76 1.99
C ALA A 21 6.15 -10.01 3.04
N LYS A 22 6.43 -9.71 4.31
CA LYS A 22 5.44 -9.80 5.39
C LYS A 22 4.29 -8.80 5.21
N ALA A 23 4.58 -7.58 4.77
CA ALA A 23 3.55 -6.58 4.50
C ALA A 23 2.64 -7.01 3.35
N ARG A 24 3.22 -7.48 2.23
CA ARG A 24 2.48 -8.05 1.09
C ARG A 24 1.59 -9.21 1.50
N ALA A 25 2.12 -10.14 2.30
CA ALA A 25 1.35 -11.28 2.78
C ALA A 25 0.11 -10.87 3.61
N ARG A 26 0.13 -9.73 4.29
CA ARG A 26 -1.03 -9.25 5.07
C ARG A 26 -2.16 -8.73 4.18
N VAL A 27 -1.81 -8.04 3.10
CA VAL A 27 -2.78 -7.43 2.16
C VAL A 27 -3.20 -8.38 1.03
N ALA A 28 -2.48 -9.48 0.82
CA ALA A 28 -2.78 -10.46 -0.20
C ALA A 28 -4.24 -10.95 -0.15
N GLY A 29 -4.93 -10.90 -1.29
CA GLY A 29 -6.32 -11.33 -1.43
C GLY A 29 -7.34 -10.46 -0.70
N ARG A 30 -6.94 -9.32 -0.14
CA ARG A 30 -7.87 -8.36 0.46
C ARG A 30 -8.55 -7.53 -0.63
N ASP A 31 -9.79 -7.17 -0.35
CA ASP A 31 -10.51 -6.15 -1.10
C ASP A 31 -10.05 -4.75 -0.69
N ARG A 32 -10.63 -3.71 -1.31
CA ARG A 32 -10.24 -2.31 -1.06
C ARG A 32 -10.44 -1.93 0.42
N ALA A 33 -11.56 -2.32 1.02
CA ALA A 33 -11.87 -2.03 2.41
C ALA A 33 -10.89 -2.71 3.38
N GLY A 34 -10.61 -4.00 3.17
CA GLY A 34 -9.64 -4.74 3.97
C GLY A 34 -8.21 -4.20 3.82
N THR A 35 -7.84 -3.77 2.63
CA THR A 35 -6.54 -3.14 2.35
C THR A 35 -6.39 -1.81 3.11
N HIS A 36 -7.42 -0.95 3.09
CA HIS A 36 -7.43 0.29 3.89
C HIS A 36 -7.43 0.05 5.40
N LEU A 37 -8.10 -1.01 5.87
CA LEU A 37 -8.08 -1.38 7.29
C LEU A 37 -6.69 -1.79 7.75
N ILE A 38 -5.92 -2.49 6.91
CA ILE A 38 -4.53 -2.85 7.21
C ILE A 38 -3.65 -1.60 7.26
N ALA A 39 -3.80 -0.67 6.31
CA ALA A 39 -3.09 0.61 6.33
C ALA A 39 -3.37 1.39 7.62
N SER A 40 -4.64 1.50 8.00
CA SER A 40 -5.08 2.19 9.23
C SER A 40 -4.52 1.49 10.47
N SER A 41 -4.54 0.16 10.49
CA SER A 41 -4.01 -0.62 11.62
C SER A 41 -2.50 -0.43 11.77
N ALA A 42 -1.75 -0.38 10.66
CA ALA A 42 -0.31 -0.11 10.70
C ALA A 42 -0.03 1.27 11.30
N LEU A 43 -0.79 2.31 10.92
CA LEU A 43 -0.69 3.64 11.53
C LEU A 43 -0.99 3.60 13.03
N CYS A 44 -2.10 2.97 13.44
CA CYS A 44 -2.49 2.88 14.84
C CYS A 44 -1.46 2.15 15.71
N VAL A 45 -0.75 1.17 15.17
CA VAL A 45 0.27 0.41 15.91
C VAL A 45 1.60 1.14 15.95
N HIS A 46 2.06 1.65 14.81
CA HIS A 46 3.44 2.14 14.69
C HIS A 46 3.59 3.63 15.01
N MET A 47 2.56 4.46 14.84
CA MET A 47 2.65 5.89 15.17
C MET A 47 2.87 6.15 16.67
N PRO A 48 2.13 5.52 17.60
CA PRO A 48 2.39 5.71 19.04
C PRO A 48 3.79 5.23 19.44
N ALA A 49 4.23 4.10 18.88
CA ALA A 49 5.55 3.53 19.11
C ALA A 49 6.67 4.45 18.59
N LEU A 50 6.46 5.08 17.42
CA LEU A 50 7.36 6.07 16.85
C LEU A 50 7.45 7.32 17.72
N ILE A 51 6.30 7.90 18.10
CA ILE A 51 6.24 9.10 18.94
C ILE A 51 6.97 8.84 20.27
N GLY A 52 6.68 7.71 20.93
CA GLY A 52 7.34 7.35 22.18
C GLY A 52 8.85 7.13 22.04
N ALA A 53 9.30 6.59 20.89
CA ALA A 53 10.72 6.48 20.61
C ALA A 53 11.36 7.86 20.46
N LEU A 54 10.80 8.73 19.62
CA LEU A 54 11.38 10.05 19.34
C LEU A 54 11.51 10.94 20.59
N THR A 55 10.73 10.70 21.64
CA THR A 55 10.81 11.44 22.91
C THR A 55 11.80 10.86 23.93
N MET A 56 12.42 9.70 23.64
CA MET A 56 13.34 9.03 24.55
C MET A 56 14.78 9.07 24.00
N PRO A 57 15.80 9.29 24.85
CA PRO A 57 17.19 9.18 24.41
C PRO A 57 17.54 7.72 24.03
N TYR A 58 18.44 7.55 23.05
CA TYR A 58 18.96 6.25 22.57
C TYR A 58 17.94 5.29 21.93
N SER A 59 16.81 5.79 21.45
CA SER A 59 15.71 5.01 20.84
C SER A 59 15.67 5.07 19.30
N VAL A 60 16.68 5.68 18.66
CA VAL A 60 16.69 5.99 17.21
C VAL A 60 16.47 4.74 16.36
N GLU A 61 17.06 3.61 16.74
CA GLU A 61 16.86 2.34 16.03
C GLU A 61 15.40 1.85 16.10
N PHE A 62 14.75 2.05 17.25
CA PHE A 62 13.35 1.69 17.42
C PHE A 62 12.42 2.60 16.61
N ALA A 63 12.72 3.90 16.57
CA ALA A 63 12.03 4.86 15.70
C ALA A 63 12.18 4.47 14.22
N ALA A 64 13.42 4.19 13.78
CA ALA A 64 13.71 3.75 12.42
C ALA A 64 12.94 2.46 12.07
N ARG A 65 12.86 1.49 12.99
CA ARG A 65 12.08 0.26 12.80
C ARG A 65 10.59 0.51 12.60
N SER A 66 9.99 1.40 13.40
CA SER A 66 8.57 1.77 13.24
C SER A 66 8.33 2.46 11.90
N ILE A 67 9.25 3.33 11.46
CA ILE A 67 9.17 3.98 10.15
C ILE A 67 9.29 2.95 9.02
N ARG A 68 10.26 2.02 9.06
CA ARG A 68 10.38 0.94 8.07
C ARG A 68 9.10 0.11 7.97
N ALA A 69 8.48 -0.23 9.10
CA ALA A 69 7.23 -0.97 9.10
C ALA A 69 6.08 -0.21 8.44
N LEU A 70 5.99 1.11 8.67
CA LEU A 70 5.01 1.99 8.01
C LEU A 70 5.25 2.07 6.51
N ILE A 71 6.51 2.23 6.07
CA ILE A 71 6.87 2.27 4.64
C ILE A 71 6.56 0.93 3.97
N ALA A 72 6.91 -0.19 4.60
CA ALA A 72 6.62 -1.52 4.09
C ALA A 72 5.11 -1.75 3.91
N ALA A 73 4.31 -1.33 4.90
CA ALA A 73 2.86 -1.41 4.83
C ALA A 73 2.29 -0.51 3.72
N ALA A 74 2.78 0.73 3.60
CA ALA A 74 2.33 1.66 2.57
C ALA A 74 2.59 1.12 1.15
N ARG A 75 3.81 0.63 0.87
CA ARG A 75 4.17 0.06 -0.43
C ARG A 75 3.32 -1.17 -0.76
N ALA A 76 3.14 -2.09 0.19
CA ALA A 76 2.31 -3.26 -0.03
C ALA A 76 0.84 -2.91 -0.27
N VAL A 77 0.31 -1.89 0.42
CA VAL A 77 -1.05 -1.39 0.23
C VAL A 77 -1.22 -0.76 -1.15
N GLU A 78 -0.28 0.08 -1.57
CA GLU A 78 -0.28 0.71 -2.89
C GLU A 78 -0.26 -0.34 -4.00
N GLU A 79 0.67 -1.30 -3.93
CA GLU A 79 0.72 -2.43 -4.87
C GLU A 79 -0.62 -3.19 -4.94
N ARG A 80 -1.27 -3.46 -3.80
CA ARG A 80 -2.57 -4.17 -3.81
C ARG A 80 -3.71 -3.31 -4.36
N LEU A 81 -3.69 -1.99 -4.14
CA LEU A 81 -4.68 -1.09 -4.72
C LEU A 81 -4.52 -1.02 -6.25
N ASP A 82 -3.29 -0.97 -6.76
CA ASP A 82 -3.02 -1.03 -8.19
C ASP A 82 -3.50 -2.35 -8.82
N GLU A 83 -3.29 -3.48 -8.15
CA GLU A 83 -3.84 -4.78 -8.59
C GLU A 83 -5.36 -4.77 -8.65
N LEU A 84 -6.03 -4.22 -7.62
CA LEU A 84 -7.48 -4.13 -7.56
C LEU A 84 -8.06 -3.22 -8.65
N ASP A 85 -7.39 -2.10 -8.94
CA ASP A 85 -7.79 -1.18 -9.99
C ASP A 85 -7.62 -1.86 -11.38
N ALA A 86 -6.53 -2.60 -11.59
CA ALA A 86 -6.34 -3.40 -12.80
C ALA A 86 -7.38 -4.53 -12.96
N GLU A 87 -7.74 -5.22 -11.87
CA GLU A 87 -8.82 -6.21 -11.85
C GLU A 87 -10.18 -5.59 -12.23
N LEU A 88 -10.44 -4.37 -11.77
CA LEU A 88 -11.67 -3.64 -12.10
C LEU A 88 -11.71 -3.23 -13.58
N ASP A 89 -10.62 -2.64 -14.08
CA ASP A 89 -10.51 -2.24 -15.49
C ASP A 89 -10.70 -3.43 -16.43
N ALA A 90 -10.13 -4.59 -16.10
CA ALA A 90 -10.30 -5.81 -16.88
C ALA A 90 -11.77 -6.28 -16.93
N ARG A 91 -12.49 -6.21 -15.80
CA ARG A 91 -13.92 -6.57 -15.73
C ARG A 91 -14.79 -5.60 -16.51
N LEU A 92 -14.49 -4.32 -16.46
CA LEU A 92 -15.21 -3.30 -17.24
C LEU A 92 -15.02 -3.53 -18.74
N ALA A 93 -13.79 -3.80 -19.19
CA ALA A 93 -13.51 -4.11 -20.58
C ALA A 93 -14.23 -5.37 -21.06
N GLU A 94 -14.32 -6.42 -20.22
CA GLU A 94 -15.08 -7.63 -20.53
C GLU A 94 -16.58 -7.35 -20.69
N LEU A 95 -17.17 -6.56 -19.78
CA LEU A 95 -18.57 -6.19 -19.85
C LEU A 95 -18.89 -5.35 -21.09
N ASP A 96 -18.01 -4.42 -21.47
CA ASP A 96 -18.15 -3.62 -22.69
C ASP A 96 -18.09 -4.49 -23.94
N ALA A 97 -17.19 -5.48 -23.97
CA ALA A 97 -17.11 -6.45 -25.07
C ALA A 97 -18.40 -7.29 -25.17
N GLN A 98 -18.92 -7.78 -24.04
CA GLN A 98 -20.18 -8.55 -24.00
C GLN A 98 -21.37 -7.70 -24.49
N ASN A 99 -21.49 -6.46 -24.02
CA ASN A 99 -22.56 -5.54 -24.43
C ASN A 99 -22.48 -5.18 -25.92
N SER A 100 -21.27 -5.03 -26.47
CA SER A 100 -21.05 -4.78 -27.90
C SER A 100 -21.46 -5.97 -28.78
N THR A 101 -21.24 -7.21 -28.32
CA THR A 101 -21.70 -8.41 -29.04
C THR A 101 -23.20 -8.65 -28.92
N ALA A 102 -23.82 -8.28 -27.78
CA ALA A 102 -25.27 -8.43 -27.56
C ALA A 102 -26.11 -7.39 -28.33
N THR A 103 -25.54 -6.22 -28.62
CA THR A 103 -26.20 -5.14 -29.38
C THR A 103 -25.99 -5.23 -30.90
N GLY A 104 -25.29 -6.24 -31.38
CA GLY A 104 -25.24 -6.67 -32.78
C GLY A 104 -26.58 -7.22 -33.27
N ARG A 105 -27.66 -6.43 -33.18
CA ARG A 105 -28.85 -6.61 -34.02
C ARG A 105 -28.42 -6.27 -35.45
N PRO A 106 -28.56 -7.17 -36.44
CA PRO A 106 -28.51 -6.75 -37.82
C PRO A 106 -29.65 -5.76 -38.02
N SER A 107 -29.30 -4.50 -38.22
CA SER A 107 -30.23 -3.48 -38.70
C SER A 107 -30.51 -3.75 -40.18
N ASP A 108 -31.17 -4.87 -40.49
CA ASP A 108 -31.83 -5.04 -41.78
C ASP A 108 -33.14 -4.26 -41.73
N VAL A 109 -32.99 -2.95 -41.86
CA VAL A 109 -34.01 -2.05 -42.37
C VAL A 109 -33.48 -1.53 -43.70
N ARG A 110 -33.65 -2.33 -44.75
CA ARG A 110 -34.21 -1.92 -46.06
C ARG A 110 -34.19 -3.07 -47.05
#